data_AF-A0A4U0GMM4-F1
#
_entry.id   AF-A0A4U0GMM4-F1
#
_cell.length_a   1.000
_cell.length_b   1.000
_cell.length_c   1.000
_cell.angle_alpha   90.00
_cell.angle_beta   90.00
_cell.angle_gamma   90.00
#
_symmetry.space_group_name_H-M   'P 1'
#
loop_
_entity.id
_entity.type
_entity.pdbx_description
1 polymer ?
#
loop_
_entity_poly.entity_id
_entity_poly.type
_entity_poly.pdbx_seq_one_letter_code
_entity_poly.pdbx_strand_id
1 'polypeptide(L)'
;MMGFAKCGRGVLALAVFAGMAGSAHAASGTRLDIVRLSGDVLREQASVARALEVPEPLNSGDRVHTGRASHVALQVGRTGLATLGPDSTLRIHSLFPPEPPTRMQLSKLVLEQGSINIDTRPKDASQPPSDVRLNAGVLKLRIFGAAAWIRHDDAADEVCLLHGAIEVGTPDGPQRLDEPGSCLLASGAGTALSSARQVGSLAARLQLTAFPNDDALRDEILQRAQAQARPQPAFPVAPQTEPAPPKPAAAAPVAAATPNTAAAAQTGGGWGIVLGSVSDAQRAAAEAERFSAEGLQARVVPAKLGGGTTYRIVSGHFATKDEADAMLPAVRARRDLQGAWIVATP
;
A
#
# COMPACT_ATOMS: atom_id res chain seq x y z
N MET A 1 61.92 52.98 -36.47
CA MET A 1 60.86 53.91 -36.03
C MET A 1 60.11 53.23 -34.90
N MET A 2 60.38 53.60 -33.65
CA MET A 2 59.55 54.50 -32.81
C MET A 2 58.16 53.89 -32.54
N GLY A 3 57.67 53.71 -31.30
CA GLY A 3 58.15 54.17 -30.00
C GLY A 3 57.28 53.63 -28.85
N PHE A 4 57.78 53.85 -27.62
CA PHE A 4 57.17 53.54 -26.33
C PHE A 4 55.84 54.29 -26.07
N ALA A 5 54.93 53.69 -25.29
CA ALA A 5 54.02 54.43 -24.41
C ALA A 5 53.61 53.60 -23.18
N LYS A 6 53.48 54.32 -22.06
CA LYS A 6 53.48 53.88 -20.66
C LYS A 6 52.07 53.74 -20.07
N CYS A 7 52.03 53.02 -18.94
CA CYS A 7 51.26 53.28 -17.71
C CYS A 7 49.73 53.15 -17.70
N GLY A 8 49.27 52.32 -16.77
CA GLY A 8 47.94 52.40 -16.17
C GLY A 8 47.78 51.39 -15.04
N ARG A 9 48.39 51.65 -13.88
CA ARG A 9 48.15 50.89 -12.64
C ARG A 9 46.74 51.19 -12.14
N GLY A 10 45.79 50.32 -12.48
CA GLY A 10 44.46 50.29 -11.88
C GLY A 10 44.46 49.42 -10.63
N VAL A 11 44.11 50.02 -9.49
CA VAL A 11 43.93 49.35 -8.20
C VAL A 11 42.76 48.37 -8.32
N LEU A 12 43.04 47.07 -8.24
CA LEU A 12 42.02 46.02 -8.22
C LEU A 12 41.49 45.88 -6.79
N ALA A 13 40.29 46.40 -6.52
CA ALA A 13 39.58 46.19 -5.27
C ALA A 13 39.14 44.71 -5.19
N LEU A 14 39.78 43.95 -4.30
CA LEU A 14 39.42 42.57 -4.01
C LEU A 14 38.17 42.57 -3.12
N ALA A 15 36.99 42.50 -3.73
CA ALA A 15 35.73 42.30 -3.01
C ALA A 15 35.67 40.85 -2.50
N VAL A 16 35.95 40.65 -1.21
CA VAL A 16 35.74 39.39 -0.51
C VAL A 16 34.23 39.19 -0.34
N PHE A 17 33.61 38.51 -1.30
CA PHE A 17 32.27 37.94 -1.09
C PHE A 17 32.42 36.74 -0.17
N ALA A 18 32.08 36.93 1.12
CA ALA A 18 31.83 35.85 2.05
C ALA A 18 30.65 35.03 1.53
N GLY A 19 30.96 33.93 0.83
CA GLY A 19 29.99 32.99 0.31
C GLY A 19 29.21 32.37 1.47
N MET A 20 27.94 32.74 1.61
CA MET A 20 26.99 31.95 2.36
C MET A 20 26.88 30.59 1.65
N ALA A 21 27.58 29.59 2.18
CA ALA A 21 27.35 28.19 1.85
C ALA A 21 25.96 27.83 2.37
N GLY A 22 24.94 28.12 1.56
CA GLY A 22 23.60 27.60 1.79
C GLY A 22 23.69 26.08 1.72
N SER A 23 23.50 25.42 2.86
CA SER A 23 23.34 23.98 2.93
C SER A 23 22.14 23.60 2.08
N ALA A 24 22.40 23.21 0.83
CA ALA A 24 21.44 22.57 -0.02
C ALA A 24 21.02 21.29 0.69
N HIS A 25 19.91 21.36 1.42
CA HIS A 25 19.21 20.16 1.84
C HIS A 25 18.81 19.48 0.55
N ALA A 26 19.54 18.42 0.19
CA ALA A 26 19.17 17.55 -0.91
C ALA A 26 17.72 17.15 -0.66
N ALA A 27 16.82 17.71 -1.46
CA ALA A 27 15.41 17.40 -1.39
C ALA A 27 15.33 15.89 -1.43
N SER A 28 14.83 15.29 -0.35
CA SER A 28 14.64 13.85 -0.22
C SER A 28 13.48 13.48 -1.15
N GLY A 29 13.78 13.52 -2.44
CA GLY A 29 12.87 13.22 -3.51
C GLY A 29 12.44 11.77 -3.36
N THR A 30 11.20 11.53 -3.73
CA THR A 30 10.63 10.22 -3.98
C THR A 30 11.60 9.39 -4.78
N ARG A 31 12.08 8.31 -4.17
CA ARG A 31 13.07 7.44 -4.76
C ARG A 31 12.57 6.02 -4.69
N LEU A 32 12.78 5.30 -5.78
CA LEU A 32 12.82 3.85 -5.78
C LEU A 32 14.29 3.49 -5.64
N ASP A 33 14.65 2.82 -4.56
CA ASP A 33 16.02 2.38 -4.35
C ASP A 33 16.14 0.88 -4.63
N ILE A 34 17.18 0.50 -5.34
CA ILE A 34 17.56 -0.90 -5.43
C ILE A 34 18.13 -1.32 -4.08
N VAL A 35 17.50 -2.31 -3.44
CA VAL A 35 17.94 -2.85 -2.14
C VAL A 35 18.60 -4.21 -2.26
N ARG A 36 18.37 -4.92 -3.36
CA ARG A 36 18.99 -6.23 -3.61
C ARG A 36 19.00 -6.56 -5.10
N LEU A 37 20.07 -7.22 -5.54
CA LEU A 37 20.24 -7.76 -6.88
C LEU A 37 20.74 -9.20 -6.81
N SER A 38 20.37 -9.99 -7.81
CA SER A 38 20.95 -11.31 -8.09
C SER A 38 20.98 -11.50 -9.60
N GLY A 39 22.10 -12.00 -10.14
CA GLY A 39 22.28 -12.19 -11.58
C GLY A 39 22.45 -10.89 -12.38
N ASP A 40 22.29 -10.99 -13.69
CA ASP A 40 22.40 -9.88 -14.62
C ASP A 40 21.14 -9.00 -14.57
N VAL A 41 21.29 -7.77 -14.06
CA VAL A 41 20.22 -6.77 -14.00
C VAL A 41 20.73 -5.48 -14.63
N LEU A 42 19.99 -4.97 -15.61
CA LEU A 42 20.34 -3.77 -16.37
C LEU A 42 19.32 -2.67 -16.13
N ARG A 43 19.78 -1.42 -16.08
CA ARG A 43 18.96 -0.22 -16.25
C ARG A 43 19.16 0.32 -17.66
N GLU A 44 18.07 0.52 -18.37
CA GLU A 44 18.03 1.31 -19.59
C GLU A 44 17.55 2.74 -19.26
N GLN A 45 18.33 3.74 -19.64
CA GLN A 45 17.97 5.15 -19.55
C GLN A 45 18.39 5.84 -20.85
N ALA A 46 17.46 6.54 -21.50
CA ALA A 46 17.71 7.20 -22.80
C ALA A 46 18.37 6.26 -23.83
N SER A 47 17.88 5.02 -23.91
CA SER A 47 18.39 3.96 -24.80
C SER A 47 19.82 3.48 -24.52
N VAL A 48 20.38 3.81 -23.36
CA VAL A 48 21.66 3.29 -22.89
C VAL A 48 21.41 2.29 -21.76
N ALA A 49 21.79 1.03 -22.00
CA ALA A 49 21.75 -0.02 -20.98
C ALA A 49 23.05 -0.05 -20.16
N ARG A 50 22.94 -0.09 -18.83
CA ARG A 50 24.04 -0.23 -17.88
C ARG A 50 23.68 -1.25 -16.81
N ALA A 51 24.65 -2.03 -16.35
CA ALA A 51 24.48 -2.86 -15.15
C ALA A 51 24.11 -1.99 -13.93
N LEU A 52 23.17 -2.48 -13.13
CA LEU A 52 22.73 -1.84 -11.89
C LEU A 52 23.59 -2.26 -10.70
N GLU A 53 23.74 -1.35 -9.73
CA GLU A 53 24.47 -1.56 -8.47
C GLU A 53 23.54 -1.40 -7.25
N VAL A 54 24.02 -1.80 -6.06
CA VAL A 54 23.29 -1.64 -4.79
C VAL A 54 24.10 -0.78 -3.80
N PRO A 55 23.51 0.24 -3.16
CA PRO A 55 22.21 0.83 -3.46
C PRO A 55 22.32 1.76 -4.67
N GLU A 56 21.35 1.70 -5.58
CA GLU A 56 21.27 2.65 -6.69
C GLU A 56 19.85 3.19 -6.82
N PRO A 57 19.68 4.51 -6.97
CA PRO A 57 18.37 5.09 -7.15
C PRO A 57 17.86 4.95 -8.58
N LEU A 58 16.55 4.75 -8.70
CA LEU A 58 15.81 4.76 -9.95
C LEU A 58 14.95 6.02 -10.04
N ASN A 59 14.91 6.58 -11.24
CA ASN A 59 14.20 7.81 -11.57
C ASN A 59 13.01 7.52 -12.49
N SER A 60 12.13 8.52 -12.63
CA SER A 60 11.07 8.46 -13.64
C SER A 60 11.69 8.39 -15.04
N GLY A 61 11.21 7.47 -15.87
CA GLY A 61 11.74 7.20 -17.20
C GLY A 61 12.71 6.02 -17.26
N ASP A 62 13.28 5.60 -16.13
CA ASP A 62 14.17 4.44 -16.10
C ASP A 62 13.39 3.15 -16.41
N ARG A 63 14.08 2.21 -17.05
CA ARG A 63 13.60 0.85 -17.28
C ARG A 63 14.58 -0.14 -16.70
N VAL A 64 14.08 -1.14 -15.98
CA VAL A 64 14.86 -2.19 -15.33
C VAL A 64 14.59 -3.51 -16.03
N HIS A 65 15.66 -4.22 -16.40
CA HIS A 65 15.61 -5.52 -17.05
C HIS A 65 16.29 -6.58 -16.18
N THR A 66 15.66 -7.73 -16.03
CA THR A 66 16.25 -8.92 -15.40
C THR A 66 16.49 -10.00 -16.43
N GLY A 67 17.64 -10.68 -16.36
CA GLY A 67 17.90 -11.89 -17.13
C GLY A 67 17.18 -13.15 -16.60
N ARG A 68 17.44 -14.29 -17.25
CA ARG A 68 16.78 -15.60 -17.00
C ARG A 68 16.93 -16.19 -15.60
N ALA A 69 17.94 -15.78 -14.84
CA ALA A 69 18.17 -16.22 -13.46
C ALA A 69 18.35 -15.03 -12.52
N SER A 70 17.82 -13.87 -12.91
CA SER A 70 18.07 -12.61 -12.25
C SER A 70 16.85 -12.14 -11.47
N HIS A 71 17.12 -11.45 -10.37
CA HIS A 71 16.10 -10.87 -9.50
C HIS A 71 16.55 -9.49 -9.03
N VAL A 72 15.61 -8.58 -8.85
CA VAL A 72 15.87 -7.26 -8.27
C VAL A 72 14.76 -6.89 -7.31
N ALA A 73 15.14 -6.37 -6.14
CA ALA A 73 14.22 -5.84 -5.16
C ALA A 73 14.36 -4.32 -5.10
N LEU A 74 13.21 -3.66 -5.17
CA LEU A 74 13.06 -2.22 -5.17
C LEU A 74 12.32 -1.80 -3.90
N GLN A 75 12.89 -0.86 -3.15
CA GLN A 75 12.24 -0.21 -2.03
C GLN A 75 11.23 0.81 -2.56
N VAL A 76 9.95 0.53 -2.35
CA VAL A 76 8.84 1.39 -2.78
C VAL A 76 8.42 2.26 -1.60
N GLY A 77 8.79 3.53 -1.67
CA GLY A 77 8.65 4.45 -0.55
C GLY A 77 9.28 3.93 0.73
N ARG A 78 8.70 4.22 1.88
CA ARG A 78 9.34 3.91 3.17
C ARG A 78 9.21 2.46 3.61
N THR A 79 8.16 1.78 3.18
CA THR A 79 7.79 0.47 3.72
C THR A 79 7.63 -0.60 2.66
N GLY A 80 7.29 -0.21 1.43
CA GLY A 80 6.93 -1.14 0.39
C GLY A 80 8.13 -1.81 -0.22
N LEU A 81 7.94 -3.03 -0.72
CA LEU A 81 8.94 -3.79 -1.45
C LEU A 81 8.32 -4.30 -2.75
N ALA A 82 9.04 -4.14 -3.85
CA ALA A 82 8.67 -4.73 -5.13
C ALA A 82 9.83 -5.60 -5.63
N THR A 83 9.57 -6.89 -5.86
CA THR A 83 10.59 -7.84 -6.32
C THR A 83 10.23 -8.33 -7.72
N LEU A 84 11.12 -8.10 -8.67
CA LEU A 84 11.01 -8.60 -10.03
C LEU A 84 11.63 -9.99 -10.14
N GLY A 85 10.95 -10.87 -10.86
CA GLY A 85 11.45 -12.19 -11.20
C GLY A 85 12.38 -12.19 -12.43
N PRO A 86 12.72 -13.38 -12.94
CA PRO A 86 13.45 -13.53 -14.20
C PRO A 86 12.72 -12.93 -15.40
N ASP A 87 13.48 -12.64 -16.45
CA ASP A 87 12.98 -12.20 -17.77
C ASP A 87 11.92 -11.08 -17.69
N SER A 88 12.12 -10.17 -16.74
CA SER A 88 11.17 -9.12 -16.42
C SER A 88 11.68 -7.77 -16.89
N THR A 89 10.77 -6.95 -17.41
CA THR A 89 11.03 -5.57 -17.78
C THR A 89 10.02 -4.67 -17.07
N LEU A 90 10.53 -3.77 -16.22
CA LEU A 90 9.72 -2.80 -15.49
C LEU A 90 10.15 -1.39 -15.86
N ARG A 91 9.19 -0.56 -16.25
CA ARG A 91 9.42 0.87 -16.47
C ARG A 91 8.86 1.69 -15.32
N ILE A 92 9.67 2.60 -14.81
CA ILE A 92 9.31 3.56 -13.77
C ILE A 92 8.64 4.74 -14.47
N HIS A 93 7.31 4.77 -14.53
CA HIS A 93 6.61 5.80 -15.29
C HIS A 93 6.67 7.16 -14.59
N SER A 94 6.33 7.23 -13.30
CA SER A 94 6.43 8.46 -12.52
C SER A 94 6.48 8.20 -11.02
N LEU A 95 7.19 9.05 -10.29
CA LEU A 95 7.32 9.02 -8.84
C LEU A 95 6.84 10.35 -8.26
N PHE A 96 5.91 10.30 -7.31
CA PHE A 96 5.32 11.48 -6.69
C PHE A 96 5.66 11.52 -5.19
N PRO A 97 6.24 12.64 -4.71
CA PRO A 97 6.58 12.77 -3.30
C PRO A 97 5.34 12.79 -2.43
N PRO A 98 5.47 12.41 -1.15
CA PRO A 98 4.41 12.64 -0.20
C PRO A 98 4.18 14.16 -0.07
N GLU A 99 3.02 14.63 -0.55
CA GLU A 99 2.62 16.03 -0.47
C GLU A 99 1.61 16.25 0.67
N PRO A 100 1.82 17.22 1.57
CA PRO A 100 0.83 17.54 2.61
C PRO A 100 -0.55 17.87 2.00
N PRO A 101 -1.66 17.41 2.62
CA PRO A 101 -1.74 16.67 3.88
C PRO A 101 -1.46 15.16 3.75
N THR A 102 -1.55 14.63 2.53
CA THR A 102 -1.35 13.22 2.18
C THR A 102 0.12 12.83 2.25
N ARG A 103 0.59 12.38 3.42
CA ARG A 103 1.98 11.90 3.62
C ARG A 103 2.29 10.56 2.93
N MET A 104 1.58 10.23 1.85
CA MET A 104 1.67 8.97 1.14
C MET A 104 2.45 9.16 -0.15
N GLN A 105 3.43 8.29 -0.39
CA GLN A 105 4.16 8.25 -1.65
C GLN A 105 3.34 7.50 -2.69
N LEU A 106 3.26 8.07 -3.90
CA LEU A 106 2.65 7.42 -5.06
C LEU A 106 3.72 7.05 -6.08
N SER A 107 3.77 5.76 -6.43
CA SER A 107 4.64 5.26 -7.49
C SER A 107 3.80 4.71 -8.64
N LYS A 108 4.02 5.20 -9.86
CA LYS A 108 3.39 4.68 -11.08
C LYS A 108 4.40 3.84 -11.86
N LEU A 109 4.08 2.57 -12.04
CA LEU A 109 4.92 1.55 -12.64
C LEU A 109 4.23 0.92 -13.84
N VAL A 110 5.02 0.40 -14.77
CA VAL A 110 4.53 -0.40 -15.91
C VAL A 110 5.36 -1.66 -16.00
N LEU A 111 4.74 -2.82 -15.78
CA LEU A 111 5.34 -4.13 -16.06
C LEU A 111 5.14 -4.39 -17.56
N GLU A 112 6.23 -4.32 -18.31
CA GLU A 112 6.22 -4.52 -19.77
C GLU A 112 6.38 -5.98 -20.14
N GLN A 113 6.98 -6.80 -19.27
CA GLN A 113 7.11 -8.25 -19.43
C GLN A 113 7.50 -8.87 -18.07
N GLY A 114 7.14 -10.14 -17.85
CA GLY A 114 7.64 -10.97 -16.76
C GLY A 114 6.75 -10.98 -15.52
N SER A 115 7.35 -10.99 -14.33
CA SER A 115 6.61 -11.09 -13.07
C SER A 115 7.16 -10.18 -11.97
N ILE A 116 6.27 -9.74 -11.09
CA ILE A 116 6.59 -8.87 -9.97
C ILE A 116 5.72 -9.20 -8.76
N ASN A 117 6.33 -9.23 -7.58
CA ASN A 117 5.66 -9.31 -6.29
C ASN A 117 5.76 -7.95 -5.59
N ILE A 118 4.63 -7.37 -5.19
CA ILE A 118 4.57 -6.06 -4.55
C ILE A 118 3.89 -6.20 -3.19
N ASP A 119 4.56 -5.75 -2.13
CA ASP A 119 4.00 -5.58 -0.79
C ASP A 119 4.09 -4.11 -0.39
N THR A 120 2.95 -3.44 -0.23
CA THR A 120 2.87 -2.02 0.18
C THR A 120 2.39 -1.83 1.62
N ARG A 121 2.30 -2.92 2.39
CA ARG A 121 1.86 -2.87 3.78
C ARG A 121 2.85 -2.09 4.63
N PRO A 122 2.38 -1.40 5.68
CA PRO A 122 3.27 -0.78 6.63
C PRO A 122 3.90 -1.86 7.53
N LYS A 123 5.17 -1.69 7.88
CA LYS A 123 5.87 -2.63 8.79
C LYS A 123 5.47 -2.43 10.25
N ASP A 124 4.98 -1.24 10.58
CA ASP A 124 4.44 -0.89 11.90
C ASP A 124 3.25 0.08 11.74
N ALA A 125 2.44 0.22 12.79
CA ALA A 125 1.23 1.05 12.74
C ALA A 125 1.50 2.57 12.61
N SER A 126 2.73 3.03 12.80
CA SER A 126 3.12 4.44 12.70
C SER A 126 3.49 4.87 11.28
N GLN A 127 3.78 3.91 10.41
CA GLN A 127 4.17 4.16 9.03
C GLN A 127 2.95 4.15 8.10
N PRO A 128 2.79 5.14 7.22
CA PRO A 128 1.74 5.09 6.21
C PRO A 128 2.07 4.01 5.17
N PRO A 129 1.06 3.28 4.65
CA PRO A 129 1.25 2.41 3.49
C PRO A 129 1.68 3.22 2.25
N SER A 130 2.32 2.52 1.31
CA SER A 130 2.66 3.11 0.00
C SER A 130 1.50 2.91 -0.99
N ASP A 131 1.27 3.87 -1.90
CA ASP A 131 0.33 3.72 -3.00
C ASP A 131 1.11 3.38 -4.28
N VAL A 132 0.88 2.18 -4.82
CA VAL A 132 1.46 1.75 -6.09
C VAL A 132 0.36 1.61 -7.12
N ARG A 133 0.55 2.27 -8.26
CA ARG A 133 -0.26 2.07 -9.45
C ARG A 133 0.57 1.33 -10.49
N LEU A 134 0.14 0.14 -10.87
CA LEU A 134 0.86 -0.72 -11.80
C LEU A 134 -0.01 -0.98 -13.04
N ASN A 135 0.54 -0.74 -14.22
CA ASN A 135 -0.05 -1.26 -15.45
C ASN A 135 0.69 -2.55 -15.85
N ALA A 136 -0.07 -3.60 -16.18
CA ALA A 136 0.43 -4.88 -16.65
C ALA A 136 -0.51 -5.35 -17.78
N GLY A 137 -0.08 -5.20 -19.02
CA GLY A 137 -0.94 -5.39 -20.20
C GLY A 137 -2.25 -4.59 -20.11
N VAL A 138 -3.39 -5.28 -20.14
CA VAL A 138 -4.73 -4.69 -20.04
C VAL A 138 -5.16 -4.39 -18.60
N LEU A 139 -4.42 -4.87 -17.60
CA LEU A 139 -4.72 -4.66 -16.18
C LEU A 139 -4.16 -3.33 -15.68
N LYS A 140 -5.03 -2.56 -15.00
CA LYS A 140 -4.65 -1.33 -14.28
C LYS A 140 -4.87 -1.54 -12.79
N LEU A 141 -3.79 -1.65 -12.04
CA LEU A 141 -3.81 -2.05 -10.64
C LEU A 141 -3.56 -0.86 -9.72
N ARG A 142 -4.26 -0.82 -8.59
CA ARG A 142 -3.92 0.03 -7.45
C ARG A 142 -3.73 -0.84 -6.21
N ILE A 143 -2.52 -0.78 -5.65
CA ILE A 143 -2.08 -1.60 -4.53
C ILE A 143 -1.74 -0.66 -3.38
N PHE A 144 -2.58 -0.65 -2.34
CA PHE A 144 -2.46 0.27 -1.21
C PHE A 144 -2.68 -0.47 0.10
N GLY A 145 -1.62 -0.59 0.92
CA GLY A 145 -1.67 -1.38 2.16
C GLY A 145 -1.96 -2.86 1.91
N ALA A 146 -1.53 -3.39 0.77
CA ALA A 146 -1.85 -4.72 0.28
C ALA A 146 -0.60 -5.41 -0.27
N ALA A 147 -0.70 -6.71 -0.52
CA ALA A 147 0.34 -7.47 -1.21
C ALA A 147 -0.27 -8.27 -2.37
N ALA A 148 0.39 -8.23 -3.53
CA ALA A 148 -0.07 -8.89 -4.74
C ALA A 148 1.11 -9.41 -5.58
N TRP A 149 0.90 -10.54 -6.23
CA TRP A 149 1.79 -11.07 -7.26
C TRP A 149 1.17 -10.82 -8.63
N ILE A 150 1.97 -10.38 -9.60
CA ILE A 150 1.52 -9.98 -10.93
C ILE A 150 2.43 -10.59 -11.98
N ARG A 151 1.85 -11.04 -13.10
CA ARG A 151 2.57 -11.47 -14.30
C ARG A 151 1.95 -10.82 -15.53
N HIS A 152 2.80 -10.48 -16.48
CA HIS A 152 2.43 -10.01 -17.82
C HIS A 152 3.32 -10.71 -18.84
N ASP A 153 2.71 -11.36 -19.82
CA ASP A 153 3.37 -11.86 -21.02
C ASP A 153 2.42 -11.87 -22.22
N ASP A 154 2.90 -12.37 -23.35
CA ASP A 154 2.13 -12.45 -24.59
C ASP A 154 0.86 -13.31 -24.48
N ALA A 155 0.79 -14.23 -23.50
CA ALA A 155 -0.34 -15.13 -23.35
C ALA A 155 -1.46 -14.51 -22.51
N ALA A 156 -1.10 -13.87 -21.39
CA ALA A 156 -2.09 -13.30 -20.47
C ALA A 156 -1.50 -12.31 -19.45
N ASP A 157 -2.40 -11.52 -18.87
CA ASP A 157 -2.16 -10.71 -17.69
C ASP A 157 -2.77 -11.40 -16.48
N GLU A 158 -2.01 -11.57 -15.42
CA GLU A 158 -2.46 -12.27 -14.22
C GLU A 158 -2.12 -11.46 -12.98
N VAL A 159 -3.07 -11.34 -12.06
CA VAL A 159 -2.83 -10.81 -10.72
C VAL A 159 -3.43 -11.74 -9.67
N CYS A 160 -2.65 -12.05 -8.63
CA CYS A 160 -3.10 -12.81 -7.47
C CYS A 160 -2.94 -11.97 -6.20
N LEU A 161 -4.01 -11.85 -5.43
CA LEU A 161 -3.99 -11.16 -4.14
C LEU A 161 -3.32 -12.06 -3.09
N LEU A 162 -2.32 -11.51 -2.39
CA LEU A 162 -1.64 -12.21 -1.29
C LEU A 162 -2.20 -11.75 0.07
N HIS A 163 -2.49 -10.46 0.23
CA HIS A 163 -2.99 -9.88 1.46
C HIS A 163 -3.69 -8.54 1.21
N GLY A 164 -4.69 -8.21 2.04
CA GLY A 164 -5.37 -6.91 2.01
C GLY A 164 -6.43 -6.87 0.91
N ALA A 165 -6.49 -5.77 0.16
CA ALA A 165 -7.36 -5.64 -0.99
C ALA A 165 -6.74 -4.74 -2.05
N ILE A 166 -7.02 -5.03 -3.32
CA ILE A 166 -6.55 -4.24 -4.46
C ILE A 166 -7.70 -3.88 -5.39
N GLU A 167 -7.57 -2.76 -6.08
CA GLU A 167 -8.48 -2.34 -7.15
C GLU A 167 -7.84 -2.69 -8.50
N VAL A 168 -8.61 -3.31 -9.38
CA VAL A 168 -8.16 -3.82 -10.68
C VAL A 168 -9.09 -3.29 -11.76
N GLY A 169 -8.61 -2.39 -12.61
CA GLY A 169 -9.30 -2.02 -13.84
C GLY A 169 -9.04 -3.06 -14.92
N THR A 170 -10.10 -3.62 -15.50
CA THR A 170 -10.05 -4.56 -16.64
C THR A 170 -10.84 -4.00 -17.83
N PRO A 171 -10.74 -4.61 -19.02
CA PRO A 171 -11.61 -4.26 -20.16
C PRO A 171 -13.11 -4.42 -19.86
N ASP A 172 -13.48 -5.37 -19.01
CA ASP A 172 -14.87 -5.67 -18.62
C ASP A 172 -15.39 -4.75 -17.51
N GLY A 173 -14.51 -3.92 -16.94
CA GLY A 173 -14.85 -2.94 -15.91
C GLY A 173 -13.96 -3.00 -14.66
N PRO A 174 -14.21 -2.13 -13.68
CA PRO A 174 -13.48 -2.17 -12.41
C PRO A 174 -13.87 -3.40 -11.60
N GLN A 175 -12.85 -4.08 -11.07
CA GLN A 175 -12.92 -5.23 -10.18
C GLN A 175 -12.19 -4.90 -8.88
N ARG A 176 -12.56 -5.60 -7.81
CA ARG A 176 -11.85 -5.54 -6.52
C ARG A 176 -11.53 -6.96 -6.09
N LEU A 177 -10.26 -7.21 -5.76
CA LEU A 177 -9.86 -8.44 -5.10
C LEU A 177 -9.66 -8.12 -3.62
N ASP A 178 -10.35 -8.82 -2.75
CA ASP A 178 -10.27 -8.66 -1.29
C ASP A 178 -10.19 -9.99 -0.52
N GLU A 179 -10.25 -11.12 -1.22
CA GLU A 179 -10.01 -12.45 -0.65
C GLU A 179 -8.58 -12.92 -0.96
N PRO A 180 -7.71 -13.10 0.06
CA PRO A 180 -6.36 -13.64 -0.15
C PRO A 180 -6.37 -14.97 -0.91
N GLY A 181 -5.53 -15.07 -1.92
CA GLY A 181 -5.48 -16.19 -2.85
C GLY A 181 -6.48 -16.07 -4.01
N SER A 182 -7.33 -15.05 -4.08
CA SER A 182 -8.07 -14.78 -5.32
C SER A 182 -7.11 -14.29 -6.41
N CYS A 183 -7.33 -14.75 -7.64
CA CYS A 183 -6.58 -14.37 -8.82
C CYS A 183 -7.53 -13.91 -9.93
N LEU A 184 -7.09 -12.93 -10.70
CA LEU A 184 -7.76 -12.47 -11.90
C LEU A 184 -6.82 -12.68 -13.09
N LEU A 185 -7.32 -13.39 -14.10
CA LEU A 185 -6.64 -13.62 -15.37
C LEU A 185 -7.37 -12.82 -16.46
N ALA A 186 -6.65 -12.00 -17.20
CA ALA A 186 -7.14 -11.33 -18.39
C ALA A 186 -6.35 -11.83 -19.61
N SER A 187 -7.07 -12.26 -20.64
CA SER A 187 -6.49 -12.77 -21.88
C SER A 187 -7.34 -12.34 -23.07
N GLY A 188 -6.97 -12.76 -24.28
CA GLY A 188 -7.80 -12.58 -25.47
C GLY A 188 -9.19 -13.21 -25.36
N ALA A 189 -9.40 -14.17 -24.44
CA ALA A 189 -10.70 -14.80 -24.20
C ALA A 189 -11.61 -14.01 -23.22
N GLY A 190 -11.14 -12.89 -22.69
CA GLY A 190 -11.83 -12.08 -21.68
C GLY A 190 -11.17 -12.20 -20.29
N THR A 191 -11.91 -11.76 -19.27
CA THR A 191 -11.45 -11.83 -17.88
C THR A 191 -12.10 -12.99 -17.11
N ALA A 192 -11.29 -13.68 -16.31
CA ALA A 192 -11.74 -14.77 -15.46
C ALA A 192 -11.24 -14.53 -14.03
N LEU A 193 -12.18 -14.47 -13.08
CA LEU A 193 -11.87 -14.53 -11.66
C LEU A 193 -11.74 -16.00 -11.25
N SER A 194 -10.71 -16.34 -10.49
CA SER A 194 -10.47 -17.70 -10.03
C SER A 194 -9.84 -17.70 -8.65
N SER A 195 -10.07 -18.73 -7.87
CA SER A 195 -9.29 -18.95 -6.64
C SER A 195 -7.92 -19.51 -6.99
N ALA A 196 -6.89 -19.24 -6.17
CA ALA A 196 -5.57 -19.83 -6.33
C ALA A 196 -5.63 -21.36 -6.30
N ARG A 197 -6.63 -21.97 -5.66
CA ARG A 197 -6.82 -23.44 -5.71
C ARG A 197 -7.15 -23.94 -7.12
N GLN A 198 -7.83 -23.14 -7.93
CA GLN A 198 -8.24 -23.50 -9.29
C GLN A 198 -7.13 -23.23 -10.32
N VAL A 199 -6.34 -22.16 -10.16
CA VAL A 199 -5.29 -21.77 -11.12
C VAL A 199 -3.92 -22.40 -10.81
N GLY A 200 -3.85 -23.32 -9.84
CA GLY A 200 -2.60 -23.94 -9.38
C GLY A 200 -1.91 -23.18 -8.24
N SER A 201 -0.91 -23.80 -7.61
CA SER A 201 -0.38 -23.27 -6.33
C SER A 201 0.19 -21.84 -6.46
N LEU A 202 -0.22 -20.96 -5.55
CA LEU A 202 0.37 -19.64 -5.37
C LEU A 202 1.87 -19.74 -5.01
N ALA A 203 2.28 -20.82 -4.38
CA ALA A 203 3.67 -21.10 -4.03
C ALA A 203 4.60 -21.09 -5.26
N ALA A 204 4.19 -21.75 -6.36
CA ALA A 204 4.99 -21.77 -7.59
C ALA A 204 5.16 -20.37 -8.20
N ARG A 205 4.12 -19.53 -8.13
CA ARG A 205 4.18 -18.13 -8.59
C ARG A 205 5.13 -17.30 -7.74
N LEU A 206 5.01 -17.42 -6.42
CA LEU A 206 5.87 -16.69 -5.50
C LEU A 206 7.36 -17.04 -5.67
N GLN A 207 7.65 -18.30 -6.01
CA GLN A 207 9.01 -18.76 -6.32
C GLN A 207 9.63 -18.05 -7.54
N LEU A 208 8.83 -17.60 -8.52
CA LEU A 208 9.33 -16.79 -9.64
C LEU A 208 9.86 -15.42 -9.21
N THR A 209 9.51 -14.96 -8.02
CA THR A 209 9.90 -13.66 -7.47
C THR A 209 10.66 -13.79 -6.15
N ALA A 210 11.04 -15.01 -5.77
CA ALA A 210 11.82 -15.27 -4.56
C ALA A 210 13.31 -15.20 -4.91
N PHE A 211 14.13 -14.61 -4.06
CA PHE A 211 15.57 -14.69 -4.28
C PHE A 211 16.06 -16.11 -3.99
N PRO A 212 16.98 -16.67 -4.80
CA PRO A 212 17.51 -18.02 -4.58
C PRO A 212 18.07 -18.25 -3.17
N ASN A 213 18.63 -17.19 -2.55
CA ASN A 213 19.20 -17.27 -1.21
C ASN A 213 18.17 -17.11 -0.08
N ASP A 214 16.92 -16.75 -0.39
CA ASP A 214 15.88 -16.64 0.63
C ASP A 214 15.45 -18.01 1.12
N ASP A 215 15.48 -19.03 0.27
CA ASP A 215 15.24 -20.40 0.70
C ASP A 215 16.34 -20.89 1.64
N ALA A 216 17.62 -20.59 1.34
CA ALA A 216 18.73 -20.91 2.25
C ALA A 216 18.61 -20.19 3.59
N LEU A 217 18.22 -18.91 3.58
CA LEU A 217 17.95 -18.15 4.81
C LEU A 217 16.74 -18.72 5.56
N ARG A 218 15.70 -19.12 4.85
CA ARG A 218 14.49 -19.73 5.44
C ARG A 218 14.83 -21.07 6.08
N ASP A 219 15.61 -21.90 5.41
CA ASP A 219 16.09 -23.18 5.92
C ASP A 219 16.97 -22.98 7.16
N GLU A 220 17.86 -21.98 7.15
CA GLU A 220 18.66 -21.62 8.32
C GLU A 220 17.79 -21.17 9.50
N ILE A 221 16.77 -20.32 9.26
CA ILE A 221 15.81 -19.91 10.30
C ILE A 221 15.06 -21.11 10.87
N LEU A 222 14.57 -22.01 10.01
CA LEU A 222 13.87 -23.22 10.43
C LEU A 222 14.79 -24.14 11.24
N GLN A 223 16.04 -24.30 10.82
CA GLN A 223 17.03 -25.11 11.52
C GLN A 223 17.40 -24.52 12.88
N ARG A 224 17.55 -23.19 12.99
CA ARG A 224 17.74 -22.49 14.27
C ARG A 224 16.52 -22.65 15.19
N ALA A 225 15.31 -22.50 14.66
CA ALA A 225 14.08 -22.72 15.42
C ALA A 225 13.99 -24.16 15.95
N GLN A 226 14.33 -25.16 15.13
CA GLN A 226 14.41 -26.56 15.56
C GLN A 226 15.51 -26.81 16.61
N ALA A 227 16.68 -26.18 16.46
CA ALA A 227 17.76 -26.27 17.44
C ALA A 227 17.37 -25.66 18.79
N GLN A 228 16.60 -24.56 18.78
CA GLN A 228 16.06 -23.92 20.00
C GLN A 228 14.88 -24.70 20.59
N ALA A 229 14.10 -25.41 19.77
CA ALA A 229 13.02 -26.28 20.22
C ALA A 229 13.51 -27.62 20.77
N ARG A 230 14.81 -27.94 20.66
CA ARG A 230 15.37 -29.10 21.38
C ARG A 230 15.13 -28.86 22.88
N PRO A 231 14.47 -29.80 23.58
CA PRO A 231 14.19 -29.65 24.99
C PRO A 231 15.51 -29.38 25.70
N GLN A 232 15.63 -28.20 26.32
CA GLN A 232 16.71 -27.93 27.25
C GLN A 232 16.66 -29.07 28.28
N PRO A 233 17.79 -29.74 28.57
CA PRO A 233 17.83 -30.78 29.58
C PRO A 233 17.13 -30.23 30.82
N ALA A 234 16.02 -30.87 31.20
CA ALA A 234 15.18 -30.39 32.26
C ALA A 234 16.05 -30.22 33.51
N PHE A 235 16.35 -28.98 33.88
CA PHE A 235 16.84 -28.72 35.22
C PHE A 235 15.78 -29.29 36.17
N PRO A 236 16.17 -30.04 37.21
CA PRO A 236 15.22 -30.59 38.17
C PRO A 236 14.39 -29.43 38.73
N VAL A 237 13.14 -29.34 38.27
CA VAL A 237 12.19 -28.37 38.78
C VAL A 237 11.93 -28.77 40.22
N ALA A 238 12.38 -27.93 41.15
CA ALA A 238 12.04 -28.09 42.56
C ALA A 238 10.50 -28.18 42.66
N PRO A 239 9.96 -29.10 43.49
CA PRO A 239 8.54 -29.37 43.56
C PRO A 239 7.77 -28.06 43.78
N GLN A 240 7.00 -27.66 42.78
CA GLN A 240 6.11 -26.50 42.90
C GLN A 240 4.96 -26.92 43.79
N THR A 241 4.80 -26.21 44.91
CA THR A 241 3.62 -26.29 45.77
C THR A 241 2.37 -26.01 44.95
N GLU A 242 1.48 -27.00 44.92
CA GLU A 242 0.18 -26.99 44.30
C GLU A 242 -0.61 -25.73 44.73
N PRO A 243 -0.96 -24.82 43.79
CA PRO A 243 -1.76 -23.66 44.11
C PRO A 243 -3.17 -24.11 44.51
N ALA A 244 -3.63 -23.61 45.65
CA ALA A 244 -4.96 -23.89 46.16
C ALA A 244 -6.05 -23.55 45.13
N PRO A 245 -7.13 -24.37 45.06
CA PRO A 245 -8.19 -24.21 44.07
C PRO A 245 -8.88 -22.84 44.17
N PRO A 246 -9.13 -22.15 43.05
CA PRO A 246 -9.81 -20.87 43.05
C PRO A 246 -11.28 -21.02 43.45
N LYS A 247 -11.70 -20.15 44.37
CA LYS A 247 -13.07 -20.01 44.86
C LYS A 247 -14.02 -19.60 43.71
N PRO A 248 -15.18 -20.26 43.54
CA PRO A 248 -16.14 -19.93 42.48
C PRO A 248 -16.64 -18.48 42.58
N ALA A 249 -16.51 -17.72 41.48
CA ALA A 249 -17.09 -16.39 41.34
C ALA A 249 -18.59 -16.49 41.03
N ALA A 250 -19.39 -15.73 41.77
CA ALA A 250 -20.84 -15.66 41.64
C ALA A 250 -21.27 -15.01 40.31
N ALA A 251 -22.31 -15.58 39.70
CA ALA A 251 -22.91 -15.10 38.46
C ALA A 251 -23.56 -13.72 38.63
N ALA A 252 -23.27 -12.79 37.72
CA ALA A 252 -23.94 -11.50 37.62
C ALA A 252 -25.25 -11.62 36.83
N PRO A 253 -26.29 -10.82 37.16
CA PRO A 253 -27.60 -10.88 36.52
C PRO A 253 -27.63 -10.25 35.12
N VAL A 254 -28.32 -10.92 34.21
CA VAL A 254 -28.62 -10.49 32.84
C VAL A 254 -29.63 -9.34 32.88
N ALA A 255 -29.21 -8.13 32.47
CA ALA A 255 -30.09 -6.99 32.30
C ALA A 255 -30.81 -7.08 30.95
N ALA A 256 -32.14 -6.99 30.99
CA ALA A 256 -33.02 -7.02 29.83
C ALA A 256 -32.88 -5.75 28.97
N ALA A 257 -32.68 -5.93 27.67
CA ALA A 257 -32.69 -4.84 26.69
C ALA A 257 -34.14 -4.45 26.34
N THR A 258 -34.45 -3.16 26.44
CA THR A 258 -35.72 -2.56 25.99
C THR A 258 -35.72 -2.36 24.46
N PRO A 259 -36.89 -2.46 23.78
CA PRO A 259 -37.00 -2.25 22.34
C PRO A 259 -36.90 -0.77 21.96
N ASN A 260 -36.02 -0.45 21.01
CA ASN A 260 -35.83 0.89 20.49
C ASN A 260 -36.98 1.30 19.55
N THR A 261 -37.51 2.49 19.76
CA THR A 261 -38.66 3.08 19.06
C THR A 261 -38.27 3.47 17.63
N ALA A 262 -38.98 2.92 16.64
CA ALA A 262 -38.80 3.28 15.23
C ALA A 262 -39.28 4.72 14.98
N ALA A 263 -38.33 5.63 14.75
CA ALA A 263 -38.62 6.98 14.29
C ALA A 263 -39.02 6.97 12.81
N ALA A 264 -40.12 7.68 12.51
CA ALA A 264 -40.74 7.75 11.19
C ALA A 264 -39.80 8.27 10.10
N ALA A 265 -39.84 7.61 8.94
CA ALA A 265 -39.11 7.98 7.74
C ALA A 265 -39.54 9.36 7.22
N GLN A 266 -38.64 10.33 7.23
CA GLN A 266 -38.79 11.59 6.50
C GLN A 266 -38.33 11.36 5.05
N THR A 267 -39.27 11.40 4.10
CA THR A 267 -39.07 11.21 2.66
C THR A 267 -38.60 12.50 1.96
N GLY A 268 -37.46 13.03 2.39
CA GLY A 268 -36.78 14.14 1.73
C GLY A 268 -35.34 13.75 1.44
N GLY A 269 -35.01 13.55 0.16
CA GLY A 269 -33.63 13.29 -0.26
C GLY A 269 -32.73 14.43 0.22
N GLY A 270 -31.69 14.08 0.97
CA GLY A 270 -30.75 15.02 1.58
C GLY A 270 -29.31 14.70 1.22
N TRP A 271 -28.36 15.46 1.75
CA TRP A 271 -26.93 15.18 1.63
C TRP A 271 -26.35 14.78 2.99
N GLY A 272 -25.32 13.94 2.98
CA GLY A 272 -24.63 13.50 4.18
C GLY A 272 -23.13 13.28 3.92
N ILE A 273 -22.33 13.32 4.98
CA ILE A 273 -20.88 13.08 4.91
C ILE A 273 -20.62 11.64 5.35
N VAL A 274 -20.13 10.79 4.44
CA VAL A 274 -19.73 9.41 4.73
C VAL A 274 -18.41 9.43 5.50
N LEU A 275 -18.42 8.85 6.70
CA LEU A 275 -17.25 8.69 7.57
C LEU A 275 -16.50 7.38 7.29
N GLY A 276 -17.21 6.35 6.82
CA GLY A 276 -16.66 5.02 6.55
C GLY A 276 -17.66 4.12 5.82
N SER A 277 -17.20 2.96 5.36
CA SER A 277 -18.04 1.94 4.71
C SER A 277 -17.52 0.55 5.04
N VAL A 278 -18.42 -0.35 5.46
CA VAL A 278 -18.09 -1.74 5.82
C VAL A 278 -19.13 -2.70 5.26
N SER A 279 -18.78 -3.97 5.08
CA SER A 279 -19.68 -5.01 4.55
C SER A 279 -20.59 -5.64 5.62
N ASP A 280 -20.27 -5.46 6.90
CA ASP A 280 -21.02 -6.04 8.03
C ASP A 280 -21.88 -5.00 8.75
N ALA A 281 -23.15 -5.35 8.99
CA ALA A 281 -24.13 -4.45 9.58
C ALA A 281 -23.85 -4.15 11.06
N GLN A 282 -23.43 -5.17 11.84
CA GLN A 282 -23.17 -5.01 13.28
C GLN A 282 -21.95 -4.12 13.52
N ARG A 283 -20.89 -4.33 12.75
CA ARG A 283 -19.70 -3.48 12.76
C ARG A 283 -20.02 -2.05 12.38
N ALA A 284 -20.87 -1.83 11.36
CA ALA A 284 -21.30 -0.48 10.99
C ALA A 284 -22.04 0.23 12.13
N ALA A 285 -22.91 -0.50 12.84
CA ALA A 285 -23.64 0.04 14.00
C ALA A 285 -22.68 0.42 15.15
N ALA A 286 -21.73 -0.46 15.50
CA ALA A 286 -20.73 -0.18 16.53
C ALA A 286 -19.84 1.03 16.18
N GLU A 287 -19.44 1.18 14.91
CA GLU A 287 -18.68 2.36 14.47
C GLU A 287 -19.52 3.64 14.50
N ALA A 288 -20.81 3.58 14.13
CA ALA A 288 -21.72 4.72 14.22
C ALA A 288 -21.95 5.16 15.69
N GLU A 289 -22.08 4.23 16.62
CA GLU A 289 -22.17 4.52 18.06
C GLU A 289 -20.89 5.19 18.57
N ARG A 290 -19.72 4.68 18.16
CA ARG A 290 -18.42 5.31 18.52
C ARG A 290 -18.33 6.75 18.02
N PHE A 291 -18.66 7.01 16.75
CA PHE A 291 -18.66 8.39 16.23
C PHE A 291 -19.70 9.27 16.93
N SER A 292 -20.84 8.70 17.33
CA SER A 292 -21.84 9.41 18.13
C SER A 292 -21.33 9.79 19.52
N ALA A 293 -20.57 8.92 20.18
CA ALA A 293 -19.90 9.21 21.44
C ALA A 293 -18.85 10.33 21.31
N GLU A 294 -18.29 10.53 20.11
CA GLU A 294 -17.38 11.64 19.77
C GLU A 294 -18.12 12.93 19.35
N GLY A 295 -19.46 12.94 19.43
CA GLY A 295 -20.29 14.10 19.11
C GLY A 295 -20.52 14.31 17.61
N LEU A 296 -20.36 13.28 16.77
CA LEU A 296 -20.81 13.29 15.38
C LEU A 296 -22.21 12.67 15.31
N GLN A 297 -23.15 13.28 14.59
CA GLN A 297 -24.48 12.68 14.39
C GLN A 297 -24.42 11.56 13.34
N ALA A 298 -23.83 10.43 13.71
CA ALA A 298 -23.57 9.30 12.82
C ALA A 298 -24.76 8.33 12.75
N ARG A 299 -25.10 7.88 11.54
CA ARG A 299 -26.12 6.86 11.28
C ARG A 299 -25.64 5.88 10.20
N VAL A 300 -26.17 4.66 10.21
CA VAL A 300 -25.88 3.64 9.20
C VAL A 300 -26.88 3.75 8.05
N VAL A 301 -26.38 3.82 6.82
CA VAL A 301 -27.19 3.83 5.59
C VAL A 301 -26.76 2.65 4.70
N PRO A 302 -27.66 1.70 4.40
CA PRO A 302 -27.35 0.62 3.47
C PRO A 302 -27.23 1.18 2.04
N ALA A 303 -26.23 0.71 1.30
CA ALA A 303 -25.99 1.04 -0.09
C ALA A 303 -25.71 -0.23 -0.89
N LYS A 304 -26.35 -0.39 -2.05
CA LYS A 304 -26.04 -1.47 -2.97
C LYS A 304 -24.84 -1.07 -3.84
N LEU A 305 -23.76 -1.84 -3.79
CA LEU A 305 -22.57 -1.62 -4.61
C LEU A 305 -22.08 -2.98 -5.12
N GLY A 306 -21.92 -3.13 -6.44
CA GLY A 306 -21.29 -4.31 -7.05
C GLY A 306 -21.94 -5.66 -6.71
N GLY A 307 -23.27 -5.73 -6.56
CA GLY A 307 -23.97 -6.98 -6.23
C GLY A 307 -24.04 -7.33 -4.74
N GLY A 308 -23.39 -6.56 -3.87
CA GLY A 308 -23.46 -6.70 -2.40
C GLY A 308 -24.13 -5.51 -1.71
N THR A 309 -24.50 -5.69 -0.45
CA THR A 309 -24.93 -4.59 0.43
C THR A 309 -23.71 -4.12 1.24
N THR A 310 -23.37 -2.85 1.13
CA THR A 310 -22.38 -2.16 1.97
C THR A 310 -23.12 -1.22 2.92
N TYR A 311 -22.64 -1.08 4.14
CA TYR A 311 -23.19 -0.20 5.15
C TYR A 311 -22.30 1.03 5.30
N ARG A 312 -22.83 2.20 4.89
CA ARG A 312 -22.14 3.49 5.00
C ARG A 312 -22.45 4.10 6.36
N ILE A 313 -21.43 4.54 7.08
CA ILE A 313 -21.61 5.36 8.28
C ILE A 313 -21.63 6.82 7.84
N VAL A 314 -22.75 7.51 7.98
CA VAL A 314 -23.00 8.86 7.47
C VAL A 314 -23.27 9.82 8.63
N SER A 315 -22.63 10.99 8.62
CA SER A 315 -22.84 12.06 9.59
C SER A 315 -23.60 13.24 8.98
N GLY A 316 -24.53 13.78 9.76
CA GLY A 316 -25.32 14.98 9.41
C GLY A 316 -26.46 14.72 8.43
N HIS A 317 -27.30 15.72 8.26
CA HIS A 317 -28.35 15.78 7.23
C HIS A 317 -28.37 17.21 6.72
N PHE A 318 -27.99 17.40 5.47
CA PHE A 318 -27.84 18.71 4.84
C PHE A 318 -28.87 18.85 3.74
N ALA A 319 -29.49 20.03 3.62
CA ALA A 319 -30.50 20.28 2.60
C ALA A 319 -29.84 20.38 1.22
N THR A 320 -28.61 20.89 1.17
CA THR A 320 -27.85 21.08 -0.07
C THR A 320 -26.47 20.42 0.02
N LYS A 321 -25.89 20.12 -1.15
CA LYS A 321 -24.52 19.61 -1.24
C LYS A 321 -23.51 20.63 -0.69
N ASP A 322 -23.74 21.91 -0.94
CA ASP A 322 -22.83 23.00 -0.53
C ASP A 322 -22.75 23.12 0.99
N GLU A 323 -23.85 22.93 1.71
CA GLU A 323 -23.85 22.83 3.18
C GLU A 323 -23.01 21.66 3.67
N ALA A 324 -23.11 20.50 3.02
CA ALA A 324 -22.32 19.33 3.37
C ALA A 324 -20.82 19.57 3.08
N ASP A 325 -20.50 20.27 1.99
CA ASP A 325 -19.13 20.63 1.60
C ASP A 325 -18.50 21.62 2.58
N ALA A 326 -19.25 22.63 3.04
CA ALA A 326 -18.81 23.57 4.05
C ALA A 326 -18.42 22.87 5.38
N MET A 327 -19.11 21.77 5.73
CA MET A 327 -18.84 21.00 6.96
C MET A 327 -17.73 19.96 6.81
N LEU A 328 -17.42 19.54 5.58
CA LEU A 328 -16.46 18.46 5.30
C LEU A 328 -15.04 18.72 5.87
N PRO A 329 -14.46 19.94 5.78
CA PRO A 329 -13.16 20.23 6.40
C PRO A 329 -13.15 20.02 7.92
N ALA A 330 -14.22 20.42 8.62
CA ALA A 330 -14.33 20.25 10.07
C ALA A 330 -14.43 18.77 10.46
N VAL A 331 -15.12 17.95 9.66
CA VAL A 331 -15.18 16.49 9.86
C VAL A 331 -13.81 15.85 9.61
N ARG A 332 -13.12 16.21 8.51
CA ARG A 332 -11.78 15.67 8.17
C ARG A 332 -10.69 16.09 9.16
N ALA A 333 -10.84 17.22 9.83
CA ALA A 333 -9.92 17.68 10.87
C ALA A 333 -9.96 16.83 12.15
N ARG A 334 -11.02 16.02 12.36
CA ARG A 334 -11.08 15.04 13.44
C ARG A 334 -10.21 13.83 13.11
N ARG A 335 -9.62 13.20 14.14
CA ARG A 335 -8.64 12.11 13.96
C ARG A 335 -9.26 10.98 13.11
N ASP A 336 -8.48 10.50 12.14
CA ASP A 336 -8.77 9.34 11.28
C ASP A 336 -9.92 9.48 10.26
N LEU A 337 -10.46 10.69 10.04
CA LEU A 337 -11.55 10.93 9.08
C LEU A 337 -11.13 11.60 7.77
N GLN A 338 -9.84 11.55 7.42
CA GLN A 338 -9.30 12.15 6.17
C GLN A 338 -9.96 11.58 4.91
N GLY A 339 -10.44 10.33 4.99
CA GLY A 339 -11.13 9.66 3.91
C GLY A 339 -12.58 10.09 3.69
N ALA A 340 -13.17 10.94 4.55
CA ALA A 340 -14.59 11.28 4.48
C ALA A 340 -14.99 11.96 3.15
N TRP A 341 -16.20 11.69 2.65
CA TRP A 341 -16.72 12.25 1.40
C TRP A 341 -18.23 12.49 1.45
N ILE A 342 -18.76 13.29 0.52
CA ILE A 342 -20.18 13.66 0.48
C ILE A 342 -20.96 12.68 -0.39
N VAL A 343 -22.18 12.32 0.03
CA VAL A 343 -23.11 11.49 -0.73
C VAL A 343 -24.54 12.02 -0.61
N ALA A 344 -25.35 11.84 -1.66
CA ALA A 344 -26.79 11.99 -1.55
C ALA A 344 -27.35 10.83 -0.71
N THR A 345 -28.12 11.16 0.32
CA THR A 345 -28.85 10.18 1.14
C THR A 345 -30.30 10.12 0.68
N PRO A 346 -30.87 8.91 0.55
CA PRO A 346 -32.26 8.72 0.15
C PRO A 346 -33.24 9.35 1.13
#